data_AF-A0A3N0YPG9-F1
#
_entry.id   AF-A0A3N0YPG9-F1
#
_cell.length_a   1.000
_cell.length_b   1.000
_cell.length_c   1.000
_cell.angle_alpha   90.00
_cell.angle_beta   90.00
_cell.angle_gamma   90.00
#
_symmetry.space_group_name_H-M   'P 1'
#
loop_
_entity.id
_entity.type
_entity.pdbx_description
1 polymer ?
#
loop_
_entity_poly.entity_id
_entity_poly.type
_entity_poly.pdbx_seq_one_letter_code
_entity_poly.pdbx_strand_id
1 'polypeptide(L)'
;MCPAWIVNISKHLRTVHEVANEQQRGLLAQLGRHRVRLANLVCPLCGKLMKYPERHLESGHRGMSESSRSDPVRSLERSVTAGKLRILRDSEPAIPLVPDFSQHEAPPDVQLPQVAASPTTAAEEMTLM
;
A
#
# COMPACT_ATOMS: atom_id res chain seq x y z
N MET A 1 -8.93 -2.66 6.58
CA MET A 1 -9.95 -3.27 5.68
C MET A 1 -11.16 -2.34 5.69
N CYS A 2 -11.82 -2.16 4.55
CA CYS A 2 -13.05 -1.38 4.49
C CYS A 2 -14.09 -1.98 5.46
N PRO A 3 -14.71 -1.19 6.36
CA PRO A 3 -15.64 -1.69 7.37
C PRO A 3 -17.05 -1.98 6.81
N ALA A 4 -17.32 -1.65 5.56
CA ALA A 4 -18.65 -1.79 4.99
C ALA A 4 -19.01 -3.28 4.75
N TRP A 5 -20.17 -3.70 5.27
CA TRP A 5 -20.78 -4.97 4.89
C TRP A 5 -21.36 -4.85 3.49
N ILE A 6 -20.75 -5.55 2.52
CA ILE A 6 -21.08 -5.37 1.11
C ILE A 6 -21.42 -6.71 0.47
N VAL A 7 -22.64 -6.82 -0.05
CA VAL A 7 -23.12 -8.01 -0.78
C VAL A 7 -22.29 -8.27 -2.05
N ASN A 8 -21.87 -7.20 -2.75
CA ASN A 8 -21.05 -7.27 -3.95
C ASN A 8 -19.69 -6.57 -3.79
N ILE A 9 -18.74 -7.26 -3.14
CA ILE A 9 -17.37 -6.77 -2.92
C ILE A 9 -16.70 -6.36 -4.24
N SER A 10 -16.87 -7.11 -5.33
CA SER A 10 -16.23 -6.78 -6.62
C SER A 10 -16.71 -5.43 -7.18
N LYS A 11 -18.02 -5.14 -7.09
CA LYS A 11 -18.57 -3.84 -7.50
C LYS A 11 -18.02 -2.72 -6.61
N HIS A 12 -18.01 -2.91 -5.30
CA HIS A 12 -17.48 -1.93 -4.36
C HIS A 12 -15.99 -1.63 -4.58
N LEU A 13 -15.17 -2.65 -4.79
CA LEU A 13 -13.75 -2.48 -5.11
C LEU A 13 -13.55 -1.64 -6.37
N ARG A 14 -14.45 -1.76 -7.35
CA ARG A 14 -14.42 -0.93 -8.57
C ARG A 14 -14.88 0.50 -8.32
N THR A 15 -15.97 0.71 -7.59
CA THR A 15 -16.62 2.04 -7.50
C THR A 15 -16.11 2.91 -6.37
N VAL A 16 -15.62 2.29 -5.27
CA VAL A 16 -15.17 3.03 -4.07
C VAL A 16 -13.65 3.03 -3.96
N HIS A 17 -13.00 1.93 -4.37
CA HIS A 17 -11.55 1.78 -4.31
C HIS A 17 -10.88 1.84 -5.69
N GLU A 18 -11.65 2.10 -6.75
CA GLU A 18 -11.17 2.32 -8.11
C GLU A 18 -10.22 1.22 -8.63
N VAL A 19 -10.38 0.00 -8.13
CA VAL A 19 -9.57 -1.15 -8.57
C VAL A 19 -10.06 -1.58 -9.95
N ALA A 20 -9.48 -1.01 -11.01
CA ALA A 20 -9.87 -1.25 -12.39
C ALA A 20 -9.50 -2.65 -12.89
N ASN A 21 -8.37 -3.20 -12.44
CA ASN A 21 -7.90 -4.53 -12.84
C ASN A 21 -8.81 -5.62 -12.25
N GLU A 22 -9.36 -6.47 -13.14
CA GLU A 22 -10.31 -7.51 -12.75
C GLU A 22 -9.67 -8.64 -11.93
N GLN A 23 -8.42 -9.01 -12.25
CA GLN A 23 -7.69 -10.05 -11.54
C GLN A 23 -7.37 -9.59 -10.11
N GLN A 24 -6.95 -8.33 -9.93
CA GLN A 24 -6.73 -7.73 -8.61
C GLN A 24 -8.02 -7.69 -7.79
N ARG A 25 -9.15 -7.29 -8.39
CA ARG A 25 -10.46 -7.34 -7.72
C ARG A 25 -10.83 -8.76 -7.32
N GLY A 26 -10.59 -9.75 -8.18
CA GLY A 26 -10.87 -11.16 -7.89
C GLY A 26 -10.11 -11.67 -6.67
N LEU A 27 -8.82 -11.35 -6.56
CA LEU A 27 -8.00 -11.71 -5.41
C LEU A 27 -8.49 -11.04 -4.11
N LEU A 28 -8.79 -9.74 -4.16
CA LEU A 28 -9.31 -9.00 -3.00
C LEU A 28 -10.71 -9.48 -2.58
N ALA A 29 -11.56 -9.86 -3.54
CA ALA A 29 -12.88 -10.43 -3.27
C ALA A 29 -12.78 -11.82 -2.62
N GLN A 30 -11.82 -12.65 -3.03
CA GLN A 30 -11.54 -13.93 -2.36
C GLN A 30 -11.07 -13.73 -0.92
N LEU A 31 -10.17 -12.76 -0.70
CA LEU A 31 -9.69 -12.40 0.63
C LEU A 31 -10.82 -11.90 1.54
N GLY A 32 -11.68 -11.01 1.04
CA GLY A 32 -12.81 -10.48 1.82
C GLY A 32 -13.88 -11.53 2.16
N ARG A 33 -13.92 -12.66 1.44
CA ARG A 33 -14.85 -13.77 1.68
C ARG A 33 -14.22 -14.96 2.40
N HIS A 34 -12.95 -14.87 2.83
CA HIS A 34 -12.20 -15.99 3.39
C HIS A 34 -12.19 -17.24 2.49
N ARG A 35 -12.09 -17.03 1.17
CA ARG A 35 -12.05 -18.11 0.16
C ARG A 35 -10.67 -18.22 -0.51
N VAL A 36 -9.62 -17.82 0.20
CA VAL A 36 -8.26 -17.89 -0.31
C VAL A 36 -7.79 -19.33 -0.26
N ARG A 37 -7.34 -19.88 -1.40
CA ARG A 37 -6.73 -21.21 -1.42
C ARG A 37 -5.36 -21.16 -0.74
N LEU A 38 -5.27 -21.77 0.43
CA LEU A 38 -4.05 -21.97 1.20
C LEU A 38 -3.56 -23.41 1.01
N ALA A 39 -2.48 -23.62 0.26
CA ALA A 39 -1.90 -24.93 0.03
C ALA A 39 -0.37 -24.82 0.00
N ASN A 40 0.31 -25.87 0.45
CA ASN A 40 1.77 -25.99 0.45
C ASN A 40 2.46 -24.82 1.21
N LEU A 41 1.89 -24.44 2.36
CA LEU A 41 2.43 -23.36 3.19
C LEU A 41 3.17 -23.94 4.39
N VAL A 42 4.17 -23.21 4.88
CA VAL A 42 4.85 -23.54 6.13
C VAL A 42 4.09 -22.94 7.30
N CYS A 43 3.90 -23.71 8.38
CA CYS A 43 3.27 -23.23 9.59
C CYS A 43 4.13 -22.15 10.25
N PRO A 44 3.59 -20.94 10.52
CA PRO A 44 4.35 -19.90 11.20
C PRO A 44 4.64 -20.24 12.67
N LEU A 45 3.90 -21.19 13.27
CA LEU A 45 4.04 -21.56 14.68
C LEU A 45 5.04 -22.70 14.89
N CYS A 46 5.09 -23.68 13.97
CA CYS A 46 5.91 -24.89 14.14
C CYS A 46 6.84 -25.23 12.98
N GLY A 47 6.86 -24.43 11.90
CA GLY A 47 7.76 -24.63 10.77
C GLY A 47 7.46 -25.84 9.89
N LYS A 48 6.37 -26.58 10.14
CA LYS A 48 6.00 -27.76 9.34
C LYS A 48 5.21 -27.38 8.09
N LEU A 49 5.39 -28.14 7.01
CA LEU A 49 4.58 -28.00 5.80
C LEU A 49 3.12 -28.39 6.10
N MET A 50 2.18 -27.56 5.65
CA MET A 50 0.76 -27.73 5.85
C MET A 50 0.02 -27.75 4.52
N LYS A 51 -0.87 -28.73 4.37
CA LYS A 51 -1.81 -28.80 3.25
C LYS A 51 -3.12 -28.07 3.54
N TYR A 52 -3.59 -28.14 4.80
CA TYR A 52 -4.84 -27.52 5.27
C TYR A 52 -4.56 -26.80 6.61
N PRO A 53 -4.39 -25.47 6.61
CA PRO A 53 -3.99 -24.72 7.81
C PRO A 53 -4.95 -24.90 9.00
N GLU A 54 -6.26 -24.84 8.79
CA GLU A 54 -7.25 -24.99 9.87
C GLU A 54 -7.14 -26.34 10.57
N ARG A 55 -7.14 -27.43 9.79
CA ARG A 55 -7.00 -28.80 10.30
C ARG A 55 -5.64 -29.03 10.96
N HIS A 56 -4.58 -28.41 10.41
CA HIS A 56 -3.26 -28.47 11.02
C HIS A 56 -3.26 -27.81 12.41
N LEU A 57 -3.83 -26.61 12.54
CA LEU A 57 -3.91 -25.91 13.82
C LEU A 57 -4.78 -26.66 14.82
N GLU A 58 -5.89 -27.23 14.38
CA GLU A 58 -6.78 -28.03 15.23
C GLU A 58 -6.09 -29.29 15.79
N SER A 59 -5.38 -30.04 14.95
CA SER A 59 -4.78 -31.33 15.33
C SER A 59 -3.39 -31.20 15.96
N GLY A 60 -2.58 -30.27 15.44
CA GLY A 60 -1.18 -30.05 15.83
C GLY A 60 -0.98 -29.03 16.96
N HIS A 61 -1.95 -28.15 17.17
CA HIS A 61 -1.92 -27.12 18.22
C HIS A 61 -3.16 -27.21 19.12
N ARG A 62 -3.34 -28.38 19.76
CA ARG A 62 -4.54 -28.74 20.56
C ARG A 62 -4.89 -27.78 21.71
N GLY A 63 -3.97 -26.92 22.12
CA GLY A 63 -4.22 -25.89 23.14
C GLY A 63 -4.85 -24.59 22.60
N MET A 64 -5.00 -24.44 21.28
CA MET A 64 -5.57 -23.23 20.68
C MET A 64 -7.09 -23.32 20.59
N SER A 65 -7.76 -22.29 21.12
CA SER A 65 -9.18 -22.06 20.88
C SER A 65 -9.46 -21.77 19.40
N GLU A 66 -10.69 -21.97 18.94
CA GLU A 66 -11.07 -21.68 17.54
C GLU A 66 -10.79 -20.22 17.15
N SER A 67 -11.10 -19.26 18.02
CA SER A 67 -10.79 -17.84 17.80
C SER A 67 -9.29 -17.61 17.66
N SER A 68 -8.47 -18.24 18.51
CA SER A 68 -7.00 -18.16 18.41
C SER A 68 -6.45 -18.78 17.13
N ARG A 69 -7.13 -19.75 16.52
CA ARG A 69 -6.72 -20.34 15.22
C ARG A 69 -7.08 -19.44 14.05
N SER A 70 -8.10 -18.61 14.17
CA SER A 70 -8.56 -17.76 13.07
C SER A 70 -7.52 -16.69 12.68
N ASP A 71 -6.80 -16.14 13.64
CA ASP A 71 -5.79 -15.10 13.41
C ASP A 71 -4.61 -15.57 12.53
N PRO A 72 -3.93 -16.69 12.82
CA PRO A 72 -2.85 -17.18 11.96
C PRO A 72 -3.37 -17.58 10.57
N VAL A 73 -4.58 -18.14 10.45
CA VAL A 73 -5.18 -18.45 9.15
C VAL A 73 -5.40 -17.16 8.35
N ARG A 74 -6.03 -16.14 8.95
CA ARG A 74 -6.23 -14.82 8.33
C ARG A 74 -4.92 -14.16 7.92
N SER A 75 -3.87 -14.31 8.72
CA SER A 75 -2.53 -13.83 8.39
C SER A 75 -1.95 -14.52 7.14
N LEU A 76 -2.14 -15.84 7.03
CA LEU A 76 -1.75 -16.61 5.84
C LEU A 76 -2.55 -16.19 4.60
N GLU A 77 -3.87 -16.00 4.72
CA GLU A 77 -4.72 -15.51 3.63
C GLU A 77 -4.25 -14.17 3.08
N ARG A 78 -3.94 -13.22 3.99
CA ARG A 78 -3.39 -11.91 3.61
C ARG A 78 -2.04 -12.04 2.92
N SER A 79 -1.13 -12.83 3.48
CA SER A 79 0.22 -13.04 2.94
C SER A 79 0.18 -13.65 1.53
N VAL A 80 -0.62 -14.70 1.33
CA VAL A 80 -0.79 -15.34 0.01
C VAL A 80 -1.41 -14.38 -0.99
N THR A 81 -2.42 -13.62 -0.58
CA THR A 81 -3.08 -12.63 -1.44
C THR A 81 -2.12 -11.51 -1.84
N ALA A 82 -1.33 -11.00 -0.89
CA ALA A 82 -0.31 -9.99 -1.14
C ALA A 82 0.76 -10.49 -2.12
N GLY A 83 1.22 -11.73 -1.98
CA GLY A 83 2.15 -12.35 -2.92
C GLY A 83 1.58 -12.42 -4.34
N LYS A 84 0.33 -12.86 -4.49
CA LYS A 84 -0.35 -12.89 -5.80
C LYS A 84 -0.53 -11.49 -6.40
N LEU A 85 -0.89 -10.51 -5.58
CA LEU A 85 -1.02 -9.11 -6.03
C LEU A 85 0.32 -8.53 -6.47
N ARG A 86 1.43 -8.86 -5.79
CA ARG A 86 2.77 -8.45 -6.21
C ARG A 86 3.09 -9.04 -7.58
N ILE A 87 2.92 -10.36 -7.77
CA ILE A 87 3.17 -11.01 -9.06
C ILE A 87 2.35 -10.36 -10.19
N LEU A 88 1.06 -10.09 -9.94
CA LEU A 88 0.21 -9.42 -10.95
C LEU A 88 0.71 -8.03 -11.32
N ARG A 89 1.24 -7.27 -10.35
CA ARG A 89 1.81 -5.94 -10.58
C ARG A 89 3.14 -6.01 -11.33
N ASP A 90 3.94 -7.04 -11.06
CA ASP A 90 5.21 -7.27 -11.73
C ASP A 90 5.00 -7.73 -13.19
N SER A 91 3.93 -8.48 -13.47
CA SER A 91 3.59 -8.95 -14.83
C SER A 91 2.85 -7.94 -15.69
N GLU A 92 2.18 -6.96 -15.08
CA GLU A 92 1.32 -6.00 -15.76
C GLU A 92 1.50 -4.64 -15.08
N PRO A 93 2.53 -3.84 -15.48
CA PRO A 93 2.74 -2.52 -14.91
C PRO A 93 1.64 -1.58 -15.40
N ALA A 94 0.49 -1.62 -14.74
CA ALA A 94 -0.61 -0.70 -14.99
C ALA A 94 -0.24 0.66 -14.42
N ILE A 95 0.57 1.42 -15.17
CA ILE A 95 0.72 2.88 -15.15
C ILE A 95 1.24 3.44 -13.79
N PRO A 96 2.19 4.40 -13.79
CA PRO A 96 2.87 4.82 -12.57
C PRO A 96 1.93 5.32 -11.48
N LEU A 97 2.24 4.96 -10.23
CA LEU A 97 1.58 5.44 -9.01
C LEU A 97 2.03 6.86 -8.65
N VAL A 98 2.14 7.75 -9.63
CA VAL A 98 2.47 9.16 -9.41
C VAL A 98 1.52 9.97 -10.29
N PRO A 99 0.75 10.93 -9.73
CA PRO A 99 0.30 12.05 -10.55
C PRO A 99 1.56 12.63 -11.16
N ASP A 100 1.62 12.73 -12.48
CA ASP A 100 2.68 13.50 -13.12
C ASP A 100 2.54 14.96 -12.65
N PHE A 101 3.32 15.34 -11.64
CA PHE A 101 3.46 16.73 -11.22
C PHE A 101 4.39 17.52 -12.16
N SER A 102 4.83 16.95 -13.29
CA SER A 102 5.70 17.63 -14.26
C SER A 102 4.93 18.55 -15.23
N GLN A 103 3.62 18.72 -15.05
CA GLN A 103 2.87 19.80 -15.70
C GLN A 103 2.59 20.94 -14.70
N HIS A 104 3.66 21.66 -14.36
CA HIS A 104 3.54 23.08 -14.14
C HIS A 104 4.33 23.75 -15.27
N GLU A 105 3.62 24.23 -16.29
CA GLU A 105 4.11 25.38 -17.03
C GLU A 105 4.57 26.40 -15.99
N ALA A 106 5.83 26.83 -16.08
CA ALA A 106 6.31 27.92 -15.27
C ALA A 106 5.36 29.11 -15.50
N PRO A 107 4.76 29.68 -14.45
CA PRO A 107 4.05 30.94 -14.57
C PRO A 107 5.01 31.97 -15.18
N PRO A 108 4.55 32.87 -16.08
CA PRO A 108 5.40 33.94 -16.59
C PRO A 108 5.98 34.72 -15.42
N ASP A 109 7.30 34.96 -15.47
CA ASP A 109 8.14 35.67 -14.51
C ASP A 109 7.35 36.46 -13.45
N VAL A 110 7.12 35.83 -12.29
CA VAL A 110 6.77 36.59 -11.10
C VAL A 110 8.06 37.28 -10.67
N GLN A 111 8.22 38.52 -11.10
CA GLN A 111 9.27 39.43 -10.66
C GLN A 111 9.23 39.50 -9.12
N LEU A 112 10.12 38.77 -8.45
CA LEU A 112 10.35 38.94 -7.02
C LEU A 112 10.72 40.41 -6.78
N PRO A 113 10.12 41.09 -5.78
CA PRO A 113 10.55 42.43 -5.40
C PRO A 113 12.04 42.39 -5.10
N GLN A 114 12.81 43.09 -5.92
CA GLN A 114 14.23 43.29 -5.68
C GLN A 114 14.34 44.06 -4.37
N VAL A 115 14.82 43.39 -3.32
CA VAL A 115 15.31 44.09 -2.15
C VAL A 115 16.42 45.01 -2.63
N ALA A 116 16.11 46.30 -2.65
CA ALA A 116 17.05 47.33 -3.05
C ALA A 116 18.29 47.20 -2.17
N ALA A 117 19.38 46.72 -2.77
CA ALA A 117 20.70 47.10 -2.33
C ALA A 117 20.80 48.59 -2.63
N SER A 118 20.55 49.44 -1.62
CA SER A 118 20.89 50.85 -1.72
C SER A 118 22.41 51.00 -1.63
N PRO A 119 23.05 51.60 -2.65
CA PRO A 119 24.46 51.96 -2.65
C PRO A 119 24.65 53.39 -2.13
N THR A 120 25.85 53.72 -1.64
CA THR A 120 26.54 55.04 -1.81
C THR A 120 27.63 55.20 -0.75
N THR A 121 28.89 54.96 -1.09
CA THR A 121 29.95 55.89 -1.61
C THR A 121 30.62 56.77 -0.55
N ALA A 122 31.85 56.37 -0.19
CA ALA A 122 33.15 57.04 -0.31
C ALA A 122 33.35 58.54 0.02
N ALA A 123 34.61 58.80 0.45
CA ALA A 123 35.42 60.03 0.48
C ALA A 123 35.50 60.73 1.86
N GLU A 124 36.68 60.67 2.52
CA GLU A 124 37.71 61.73 2.62
C GLU A 124 37.42 62.66 3.82
N GLU A 125 38.32 63.23 4.60
CA GLU A 125 39.78 63.23 4.80
C GLU A 125 39.99 64.02 6.13
N MET A 126 41.21 63.97 6.69
CA MET A 126 41.86 65.05 7.46
C MET A 126 41.38 65.49 8.87
N THR A 127 42.27 65.23 9.84
CA THR A 127 43.01 66.24 10.64
C THR A 127 42.42 66.81 11.95
N LEU A 128 43.21 66.61 13.02
CA LEU A 128 43.43 67.35 14.28
C LEU A 128 42.25 67.96 15.07
N MET A 129 42.16 67.61 16.35
CA MET A 129 42.76 68.37 17.46
C MET A 129 42.88 67.49 18.71
#